data_AF-A0A9W6C9X4-F1
#
_entry.id   AF-A0A9W6C9X4-F1
#
_cell.length_a   1.000
_cell.length_b   1.000
_cell.length_c   1.000
_cell.angle_alpha   90.00
_cell.angle_beta   90.00
_cell.angle_gamma   90.00
#
_symmetry.space_group_name_H-M   'P 1'
#
loop_
_entity.id
_entity.type
_entity.pdbx_description
1 polymer ?
#
loop_
_entity_poly.entity_id
_entity_poly.type
_entity_poly.pdbx_seq_one_letter_code
_entity_poly.pdbx_strand_id
1 'polypeptide(L)'
;MEKKHKILLKLFISTFYLSAFTFGGGYVIVTLMKKKFVDQYHWIEEEEMLDLVAIAQSAPGAIAVNGAIVVGYKLAGIAGTITAVIATILPPFLVISVISIFYEAFRDNQVVSLVLEGMQAGVAAVIASVVWEMAAGILLEKKWLSILIMAGALIAASCLGINAVVIILVCIAVGLLKTFMPGRKGDPS
;
A
#
# COMPACT_ATOMS: atom_id res chain seq x y z
N MET A 1 -16.54 4.36 -30.04
CA MET A 1 -15.68 3.26 -29.52
C MET A 1 -14.22 3.67 -29.39
N GLU A 2 -13.61 4.38 -30.36
CA GLU A 2 -12.17 4.75 -30.33
C GLU A 2 -11.69 5.51 -29.08
N LYS A 3 -12.50 6.41 -28.50
CA LYS A 3 -12.11 7.17 -27.30
C LYS A 3 -11.90 6.26 -26.07
N LYS A 4 -12.75 5.25 -25.87
CA LYS A 4 -12.65 4.34 -24.72
C LYS A 4 -11.40 3.45 -24.78
N HIS A 5 -11.06 2.93 -25.96
CA HIS A 5 -9.87 2.10 -26.12
C HIS A 5 -8.59 2.90 -25.86
N LYS A 6 -8.51 4.16 -26.35
CA LYS A 6 -7.37 5.05 -26.09
C LYS A 6 -7.23 5.40 -24.59
N ILE A 7 -8.34 5.59 -23.88
CA ILE A 7 -8.33 5.83 -22.43
C ILE A 7 -7.84 4.58 -21.68
N LEU A 8 -8.37 3.40 -22.02
CA LEU A 8 -7.95 2.13 -21.40
C LEU A 8 -6.47 1.84 -21.64
N LEU A 9 -5.96 2.10 -22.84
CA LEU A 9 -4.55 1.89 -23.17
C LEU A 9 -3.65 2.88 -22.40
N LYS A 10 -4.02 4.17 -22.34
CA LYS A 10 -3.28 5.15 -21.53
C LYS A 10 -3.33 4.82 -20.04
N LEU A 11 -4.48 4.38 -19.54
CA LEU A 11 -4.64 3.90 -18.16
C LEU A 11 -3.73 2.71 -17.91
N PHE A 12 -3.74 1.71 -18.79
CA PHE A 12 -2.89 0.53 -18.70
C PHE A 12 -1.41 0.91 -18.62
N ILE A 13 -0.90 1.71 -19.56
CA ILE A 13 0.51 2.10 -19.59
C ILE A 13 0.88 2.91 -18.34
N SER A 14 0.01 3.82 -17.91
CA SER A 14 0.27 4.66 -16.74
C SER A 14 0.31 3.85 -15.46
N THR A 15 -0.67 2.97 -15.26
CA THR A 15 -0.75 2.10 -14.09
C THR A 15 0.37 1.06 -14.08
N PHE A 16 0.73 0.50 -15.25
CA PHE A 16 1.88 -0.39 -15.41
C PHE A 16 3.18 0.31 -15.02
N TYR A 17 3.40 1.53 -15.51
CA TYR A 17 4.56 2.33 -15.14
C TYR A 17 4.58 2.65 -13.64
N LEU A 18 3.45 3.09 -13.08
CA LEU A 18 3.36 3.39 -11.65
C LEU A 18 3.72 2.17 -10.81
N SER A 19 3.16 0.99 -11.14
CA SER A 19 3.45 -0.26 -10.44
C SER A 19 4.92 -0.69 -10.56
N ALA A 20 5.52 -0.55 -11.75
CA ALA A 20 6.93 -0.87 -11.96
C ALA A 20 7.90 0.00 -11.15
N PHE A 21 7.48 1.23 -10.80
CA PHE A 21 8.33 2.23 -10.14
C PHE A 21 7.79 2.67 -8.76
N THR A 22 6.99 1.84 -8.09
CA THR A 22 6.53 2.11 -6.72
C THR A 22 7.62 1.76 -5.70
N PHE A 23 8.71 2.52 -5.69
CA PHE A 23 9.77 2.41 -4.68
C PHE A 23 9.81 3.71 -3.85
N GLY A 24 9.78 3.60 -2.51
CA GLY A 24 9.98 4.76 -1.63
C GLY A 24 8.87 5.08 -0.61
N GLY A 25 7.99 4.13 -0.26
CA GLY A 25 6.99 4.32 0.80
C GLY A 25 5.60 4.68 0.29
N GLY A 26 4.61 4.60 1.20
CA GLY A 26 3.18 4.67 0.87
C GLY A 26 2.70 6.01 0.29
N TYR A 27 3.44 7.10 0.50
CA TYR A 27 3.07 8.43 0.01
C TYR A 27 3.69 8.79 -1.35
N VAL A 28 4.83 8.20 -1.73
CA VAL A 28 5.48 8.47 -3.03
C VAL A 28 4.56 8.10 -4.19
N ILE A 29 3.83 7.00 -4.05
CA ILE A 29 2.88 6.57 -5.08
C ILE A 29 1.71 7.55 -5.26
N VAL A 30 1.23 8.15 -4.17
CA VAL A 30 0.18 9.17 -4.23
C VAL A 30 0.67 10.35 -5.05
N THR A 31 1.91 10.78 -4.82
CA THR A 31 2.53 11.87 -5.60
C THR A 31 2.69 11.51 -7.07
N LEU A 32 3.09 10.27 -7.39
CA LEU A 32 3.22 9.80 -8.78
C LEU A 32 1.85 9.70 -9.49
N MET A 33 0.82 9.23 -8.79
CA MET A 33 -0.54 9.21 -9.29
C MET A 33 -1.06 10.62 -9.56
N LYS A 34 -0.74 11.60 -8.70
CA LYS A 34 -1.13 13.02 -8.88
C LYS A 34 -0.49 13.57 -10.13
N LYS A 35 0.82 13.40 -10.24
CA LYS A 35 1.58 13.82 -11.42
C LYS A 35 1.04 13.22 -12.72
N LYS A 36 0.60 11.95 -12.70
CA LYS A 36 0.07 11.28 -13.88
C LYS A 36 -1.38 11.66 -14.20
N PHE A 37 -2.29 11.46 -13.26
CA PHE A 37 -3.73 11.54 -13.52
C PHE A 37 -4.29 12.96 -13.38
N VAL A 38 -3.69 13.79 -12.53
CA VAL A 38 -4.08 15.20 -12.34
C VAL A 38 -3.23 16.07 -13.28
N ASP A 39 -1.91 16.14 -13.08
CA ASP A 39 -1.07 17.15 -13.75
C ASP A 39 -0.81 16.86 -15.24
N GLN A 40 -0.66 15.59 -15.64
CA GLN A 40 -0.40 15.23 -17.03
C GLN A 40 -1.68 15.01 -17.84
N TYR A 41 -2.55 14.11 -17.36
CA TYR A 41 -3.74 13.73 -18.10
C TYR A 41 -4.96 14.60 -17.83
N HIS A 42 -4.98 15.38 -16.74
CA HIS A 42 -6.12 16.22 -16.34
C HIS A 42 -7.44 15.44 -16.33
N TRP A 43 -7.38 14.17 -15.93
CA TRP A 43 -8.55 13.29 -15.91
C TRP A 43 -9.34 13.37 -14.61
N ILE A 44 -8.68 13.82 -13.54
CA ILE A 44 -9.19 13.89 -12.17
C ILE A 44 -8.70 15.21 -11.60
N GLU A 45 -9.54 15.88 -10.83
CA GLU A 45 -9.15 17.09 -10.09
C GLU A 45 -8.29 16.73 -8.88
N GLU A 46 -7.54 17.70 -8.34
CA GLU A 46 -6.64 17.45 -7.20
C GLU A 46 -7.41 16.99 -5.95
N GLU A 47 -8.51 17.68 -5.61
CA GLU A 47 -9.35 17.33 -4.45
C GLU A 47 -9.97 15.94 -4.64
N GLU A 48 -10.50 15.67 -5.82
CA GLU A 48 -11.06 14.36 -6.15
C GLU A 48 -10.00 13.26 -6.04
N MET A 49 -8.76 13.52 -6.46
CA MET A 49 -7.70 12.55 -6.30
C MET A 49 -7.39 12.26 -4.82
N LEU A 50 -7.37 13.27 -3.96
CA LEU A 50 -7.14 13.06 -2.53
C LEU A 50 -8.24 12.20 -1.91
N ASP A 51 -9.50 12.41 -2.32
CA ASP A 51 -10.63 11.57 -1.90
C ASP A 51 -10.49 10.12 -2.40
N LEU A 52 -10.13 9.92 -3.68
CA LEU A 52 -9.92 8.57 -4.22
C LEU A 52 -8.77 7.84 -3.52
N VAL A 53 -7.71 8.57 -3.13
CA VAL A 53 -6.60 8.03 -2.35
C VAL A 53 -7.03 7.69 -0.93
N ALA A 54 -7.83 8.53 -0.28
CA ALA A 54 -8.39 8.25 1.04
C ALA A 54 -9.26 6.99 1.03
N ILE A 55 -10.11 6.83 0.00
CA ILE A 55 -10.91 5.62 -0.23
C ILE A 55 -9.98 4.41 -0.43
N ALA A 56 -8.95 4.53 -1.26
CA ALA A 56 -8.01 3.45 -1.53
C ALA A 56 -7.21 3.00 -0.29
N GLN A 57 -6.81 3.95 0.57
CA GLN A 57 -6.13 3.66 1.83
C GLN A 57 -7.07 3.07 2.90
N SER A 58 -8.37 3.36 2.84
CA SER A 58 -9.35 2.78 3.76
C SER A 58 -9.56 1.27 3.57
N ALA A 59 -9.29 0.77 2.35
CA ALA A 59 -9.40 -0.64 2.02
C ALA A 59 -8.11 -1.40 2.40
N PRO A 60 -8.21 -2.64 2.93
CA PRO A 60 -7.03 -3.46 3.20
C PRO A 60 -6.31 -3.79 1.90
N GLY A 61 -4.98 -3.71 1.91
CA GLY A 61 -4.14 -4.06 0.77
C GLY A 61 -3.12 -2.97 0.41
N ALA A 62 -2.46 -3.15 -0.73
CA ALA A 62 -1.48 -2.20 -1.23
C ALA A 62 -2.19 -0.94 -1.75
N ILE A 63 -1.81 0.23 -1.20
CA ILE A 63 -2.33 1.55 -1.59
C ILE A 63 -2.25 1.75 -3.12
N ALA A 64 -1.18 1.24 -3.74
CA ALA A 64 -0.98 1.23 -5.19
C ALA A 64 -2.10 0.57 -5.98
N VAL A 65 -2.47 -0.64 -5.55
CA VAL A 65 -3.45 -1.48 -6.23
C VAL A 65 -4.84 -0.89 -6.01
N ASN A 66 -5.17 -0.56 -4.76
CA ASN A 66 -6.46 0.02 -4.41
C ASN A 66 -6.66 1.40 -5.07
N GLY A 67 -5.62 2.23 -5.13
CA GLY A 67 -5.65 3.52 -5.82
C GLY A 67 -5.89 3.36 -7.32
N ALA A 68 -5.17 2.44 -7.95
CA ALA A 68 -5.36 2.13 -9.37
C ALA A 68 -6.75 1.57 -9.69
N ILE A 69 -7.33 0.75 -8.81
CA ILE A 69 -8.69 0.20 -8.93
C ILE A 69 -9.72 1.33 -8.93
N VAL A 70 -9.64 2.21 -7.93
CA VAL A 70 -10.60 3.31 -7.71
C VAL A 70 -10.50 4.34 -8.85
N VAL A 71 -9.27 4.70 -9.25
CA VAL A 71 -9.03 5.56 -10.41
C VAL A 71 -9.51 4.90 -11.71
N GLY A 72 -9.20 3.62 -11.92
CA GLY A 72 -9.64 2.88 -13.11
C GLY A 72 -11.16 2.79 -13.21
N TYR A 73 -11.84 2.58 -12.07
CA TYR A 73 -13.30 2.58 -12.00
C TYR A 73 -13.88 3.94 -12.38
N LYS A 74 -13.31 5.03 -11.87
CA LYS A 74 -13.74 6.40 -12.21
C LYS A 74 -13.61 6.69 -13.72
N LEU A 75 -12.52 6.24 -14.34
CA LEU A 75 -12.21 6.59 -15.73
C LEU A 75 -12.98 5.77 -16.78
N ALA A 76 -13.22 4.49 -16.53
CA ALA A 76 -13.85 3.61 -17.52
C ALA A 76 -14.76 2.52 -16.92
N GLY A 77 -15.21 2.70 -15.68
CA GLY A 77 -16.04 1.73 -14.96
C GLY A 77 -15.34 0.40 -14.76
N ILE A 78 -16.10 -0.69 -14.79
CA ILE A 78 -15.61 -2.06 -14.59
C ILE A 78 -14.46 -2.42 -15.54
N ALA A 79 -14.54 -1.99 -16.81
CA ALA A 79 -13.48 -2.23 -17.79
C ALA A 79 -12.17 -1.52 -17.40
N GLY A 80 -12.26 -0.30 -16.87
CA GLY A 80 -11.09 0.42 -16.35
C GLY A 80 -10.50 -0.22 -15.11
N THR A 81 -11.33 -0.73 -14.21
CA THR A 81 -10.89 -1.47 -13.03
C THR A 81 -10.11 -2.73 -13.41
N ILE A 82 -10.66 -3.57 -14.30
CA ILE A 82 -10.00 -4.80 -14.74
C ILE A 82 -8.66 -4.47 -15.41
N THR A 83 -8.64 -3.48 -16.30
CA THR A 83 -7.41 -3.03 -16.96
C THR A 83 -6.38 -2.51 -15.96
N ALA A 84 -6.79 -1.72 -14.98
CA ALA A 84 -5.89 -1.18 -13.95
C ALA A 84 -5.31 -2.30 -13.07
N VAL A 85 -6.12 -3.27 -12.64
CA VAL A 85 -5.65 -4.42 -11.85
C VAL A 85 -4.61 -5.23 -12.61
N ILE A 86 -4.90 -5.58 -13.87
CA ILE A 86 -3.98 -6.34 -14.72
C ILE A 86 -2.68 -5.54 -14.93
N ALA A 87 -2.79 -4.24 -15.21
CA ALA A 87 -1.64 -3.37 -15.38
C ALA A 87 -0.78 -3.26 -14.11
N THR A 88 -1.38 -3.24 -12.91
CA THR A 88 -0.65 -3.18 -11.65
C THR A 88 0.05 -4.49 -11.31
N ILE A 89 -0.57 -5.65 -11.58
CA ILE A 89 -0.01 -6.96 -11.21
C ILE A 89 1.08 -7.43 -12.19
N LEU A 90 0.97 -7.04 -13.47
CA LEU A 90 1.88 -7.49 -14.52
C LEU A 90 3.37 -7.17 -14.26
N PRO A 91 3.77 -5.93 -13.90
CA PRO A 91 5.18 -5.60 -13.67
C PRO A 91 5.85 -6.48 -12.61
N PRO A 92 5.35 -6.57 -11.36
CA PRO A 92 5.98 -7.43 -10.35
C PRO A 92 5.95 -8.90 -10.77
N PHE A 93 4.87 -9.37 -11.41
CA PHE A 93 4.80 -10.74 -11.92
C PHE A 93 5.89 -11.04 -12.96
N LEU A 94 6.10 -10.14 -13.93
CA LEU A 94 7.12 -10.30 -14.96
C LEU A 94 8.52 -10.27 -14.36
N VAL A 95 8.79 -9.33 -13.45
CA VAL A 95 10.10 -9.23 -12.77
C VAL A 95 10.41 -10.51 -12.00
N ILE A 96 9.47 -11.00 -11.18
CA ILE A 96 9.64 -12.22 -10.40
C ILE A 96 9.80 -13.43 -11.32
N SER A 97 8.99 -13.54 -12.38
CA SER A 97 9.06 -14.67 -13.33
C SER A 97 10.42 -14.74 -14.02
N VAL A 98 10.93 -13.60 -14.50
CA VAL A 98 12.26 -13.53 -15.12
C VAL A 98 13.33 -13.93 -14.11
N ILE A 99 13.31 -13.35 -12.90
CA ILE A 99 14.28 -13.70 -11.85
C ILE A 99 14.20 -15.20 -11.53
N SER A 100 13.00 -15.76 -11.44
CA SER A 100 12.79 -17.18 -11.10
C SER A 100 13.36 -18.14 -12.14
N ILE A 101 13.26 -17.84 -13.44
CA ILE A 101 13.83 -18.69 -14.50
C ILE A 101 15.36 -18.76 -14.37
N PHE A 102 15.97 -17.63 -14.02
CA PHE A 102 17.41 -17.52 -13.88
C PHE A 102 17.90 -17.95 -12.49
N TYR A 103 17.01 -18.05 -11.50
CA TYR A 103 17.35 -18.36 -10.12
C TYR A 103 18.12 -19.68 -9.98
N GLU A 104 17.66 -20.75 -10.62
CA GLU A 104 18.35 -22.05 -10.56
C GLU A 104 19.73 -22.01 -11.20
N ALA A 105 19.90 -21.26 -12.30
CA ALA A 105 21.19 -21.15 -12.99
C ALA A 105 22.24 -20.33 -12.22
N PHE A 106 21.79 -19.39 -11.36
CA PHE A 106 22.68 -18.48 -10.64
C PHE A 106 22.89 -18.85 -9.16
N ARG A 107 21.97 -19.61 -8.53
CA ARG A 107 22.05 -19.94 -7.10
C ARG A 107 23.27 -20.80 -6.74
N ASP A 108 23.75 -21.64 -7.66
CA ASP A 108 24.95 -22.47 -7.43
C ASP A 108 26.24 -21.64 -7.31
N ASN A 109 26.21 -20.36 -7.70
CA ASN A 109 27.33 -19.44 -7.51
C ASN A 109 27.30 -18.81 -6.11
N GLN A 110 28.35 -19.04 -5.32
CA GLN A 110 28.51 -18.53 -3.96
C GLN A 110 28.36 -17.00 -3.87
N VAL A 111 28.77 -16.26 -4.90
CA VAL A 111 28.61 -14.79 -4.95
C VAL A 111 27.14 -14.40 -5.03
N VAL A 112 26.33 -15.13 -5.80
CA VAL A 112 24.90 -14.85 -5.96
C VAL A 112 24.14 -15.18 -4.68
N SER A 113 24.47 -16.29 -4.01
CA SER A 113 23.86 -16.63 -2.73
C SER A 113 24.06 -15.54 -1.69
N LEU A 114 25.27 -14.98 -1.59
CA LEU A 114 25.58 -13.87 -0.68
C LEU A 114 24.83 -12.59 -1.04
N VAL A 115 24.68 -12.28 -2.33
CA VAL A 115 23.89 -11.13 -2.78
C VAL A 115 22.40 -11.31 -2.45
N LEU A 116 21.86 -12.52 -2.62
CA LEU A 116 20.47 -12.84 -2.29
C LEU A 116 20.20 -12.72 -0.78
N GLU A 117 21.12 -13.22 0.07
CA GLU A 117 21.06 -13.03 1.52
C GLU A 117 21.14 -11.54 1.91
N GLY A 118 22.03 -10.78 1.26
CA GLY A 118 22.12 -9.33 1.45
C GLY A 118 20.83 -8.59 1.06
N MET A 119 20.15 -9.04 0.00
CA MET A 119 18.86 -8.50 -0.40
C MET A 119 17.77 -8.79 0.63
N GLN A 120 17.75 -9.98 1.26
CA GLN A 120 16.81 -10.28 2.36
C GLN A 120 17.00 -9.31 3.54
N ALA A 121 18.25 -9.00 3.90
CA ALA A 121 18.53 -8.01 4.93
C ALA A 121 18.05 -6.60 4.52
N GLY A 122 18.22 -6.23 3.26
CA GLY A 122 17.68 -4.98 2.71
C GLY A 122 16.15 -4.90 2.79
N VAL A 123 15.45 -5.98 2.44
CA VAL A 123 13.98 -6.06 2.57
C VAL A 123 13.55 -5.94 4.04
N ALA A 124 14.24 -6.61 4.97
CA ALA A 124 13.97 -6.48 6.39
C ALA A 124 14.15 -5.04 6.89
N ALA A 125 15.20 -4.34 6.44
CA ALA A 125 15.43 -2.94 6.78
C ALA A 125 14.33 -2.02 6.22
N VAL A 126 13.87 -2.24 4.98
CA VAL A 126 12.75 -1.48 4.38
C VAL A 126 11.45 -1.73 5.12
N ILE A 127 11.16 -2.97 5.53
CA ILE A 127 9.98 -3.28 6.35
C ILE A 127 10.08 -2.55 7.69
N ALA A 128 11.24 -2.61 8.35
CA ALA A 128 11.46 -1.92 9.62
C ALA A 128 11.29 -0.39 9.49
N SER A 129 11.79 0.22 8.40
CA SER A 129 11.61 1.65 8.17
C SER A 129 10.14 2.03 7.96
N VAL A 130 9.37 1.21 7.23
CA VAL A 130 7.92 1.43 7.04
C VAL A 130 7.17 1.30 8.36
N VAL A 131 7.48 0.28 9.17
CA VAL A 131 6.89 0.10 10.50
C VAL A 131 7.21 1.30 11.40
N TRP A 132 8.46 1.79 11.36
CA TRP A 132 8.88 2.96 12.12
C TRP A 132 8.15 4.23 11.69
N GLU A 133 8.01 4.45 10.38
CA GLU A 133 7.29 5.61 9.83
C GLU A 133 5.82 5.61 10.27
N MET A 134 5.15 4.45 10.23
CA MET A 134 3.78 4.32 10.72
C MET A 134 3.68 4.52 12.24
N ALA A 135 4.60 3.95 13.01
CA ALA A 135 4.64 4.12 14.47
C ALA A 135 4.90 5.58 14.87
N ALA A 136 5.82 6.27 14.19
CA ALA A 136 6.10 7.68 14.40
C ALA A 136 4.86 8.56 14.16
N GLY A 137 4.07 8.27 13.11
CA GLY A 137 2.80 8.94 12.86
C GLY A 137 1.83 8.84 14.05
N ILE A 138 1.70 7.65 14.63
CA ILE A 138 0.84 7.42 15.81
C ILE A 138 1.38 8.16 17.05
N LEU A 139 2.70 8.17 17.25
CA LEU A 139 3.34 8.85 18.38
C LEU A 139 3.18 10.38 18.29
N LEU A 140 3.19 10.94 17.08
CA LEU A 140 2.97 12.38 16.85
C LEU A 140 1.54 12.82 17.18
N GLU A 141 0.54 11.95 17.02
CA GLU A 141 -0.84 12.24 17.45
C GLU A 141 -1.00 12.33 18.97
N LYS A 142 0.00 11.91 19.76
CA LYS A 142 0.07 11.97 21.24
C LYS A 142 -1.11 11.36 22.03
N LYS A 143 -2.02 10.63 21.38
CA LYS A 143 -3.12 9.94 22.05
C LYS A 143 -2.60 8.72 22.82
N TRP A 144 -2.54 8.82 24.16
CA TRP A 144 -2.03 7.77 25.04
C TRP A 144 -2.66 6.38 24.77
N LEU A 145 -3.97 6.35 24.49
CA LEU A 145 -4.68 5.11 24.17
C LEU A 145 -4.19 4.45 22.87
N SER A 146 -3.90 5.23 21.83
CA SER A 146 -3.41 4.69 20.55
C SER A 146 -2.00 4.09 20.71
N ILE A 147 -1.17 4.74 21.52
CA ILE A 147 0.18 4.27 21.87
C ILE A 147 0.10 2.96 22.67
N LEU A 148 -0.82 2.87 23.63
CA LEU A 148 -1.06 1.63 24.41
C LEU A 148 -1.53 0.48 23.51
N ILE A 149 -2.46 0.72 22.59
CA ILE A 149 -2.96 -0.31 21.67
C ILE A 149 -1.82 -0.78 20.75
N MET A 150 -1.02 0.14 20.22
CA MET A 150 0.14 -0.18 19.37
C MET A 150 1.17 -1.04 20.14
N ALA A 151 1.58 -0.61 21.33
CA ALA A 151 2.54 -1.34 22.15
C ALA A 151 2.00 -2.72 22.58
N GLY A 152 0.74 -2.78 22.99
CA GLY A 152 0.06 -4.03 23.36
C GLY A 152 -0.03 -5.01 22.19
N ALA A 153 -0.39 -4.54 21.01
CA ALA A 153 -0.43 -5.36 19.79
C ALA A 153 0.96 -5.86 19.38
N LEU A 154 1.99 -5.03 19.51
CA LEU A 154 3.37 -5.43 19.20
C LEU A 154 3.88 -6.51 20.16
N ILE A 155 3.63 -6.37 21.46
CA ILE A 155 4.00 -7.37 22.47
C ILE A 155 3.22 -8.67 22.26
N ALA A 156 1.92 -8.58 21.96
CA ALA A 156 1.07 -9.73 21.67
C ALA A 156 1.55 -10.51 20.43
N ALA A 157 1.97 -9.80 19.38
CA ALA A 157 2.50 -10.42 18.18
C ALA A 157 3.91 -11.02 18.39
N SER A 158 4.80 -10.31 19.07
CA SER A 158 6.23 -10.68 19.18
C SER A 158 6.53 -11.67 20.32
N CYS A 159 5.94 -11.49 21.50
CA CYS A 159 6.24 -12.32 22.68
C CYS A 159 5.26 -13.47 22.87
N LEU A 160 3.98 -13.28 22.54
CA LEU A 160 2.92 -14.26 22.81
C LEU A 160 2.57 -15.15 21.62
N GLY A 161 3.15 -14.88 20.44
CA GLY A 161 2.90 -15.67 19.22
C GLY A 161 1.44 -15.70 18.79
N ILE A 162 0.64 -14.71 19.21
CA ILE A 162 -0.80 -14.66 18.92
C ILE A 162 -0.99 -14.40 17.43
N ASN A 163 -1.92 -15.13 16.81
CA ASN A 163 -2.23 -14.96 15.40
C ASN A 163 -2.67 -13.52 15.10
N ALA A 164 -2.09 -12.90 14.08
CA ALA A 164 -2.38 -11.54 13.64
C ALA A 164 -3.89 -11.29 13.44
N VAL A 165 -4.65 -12.30 12.98
CA VAL A 165 -6.11 -12.21 12.82
C VAL A 165 -6.81 -11.92 14.14
N VAL A 166 -6.40 -12.57 15.23
CA VAL A 166 -6.98 -12.36 16.57
C VAL A 166 -6.65 -10.97 17.08
N ILE A 167 -5.41 -10.51 16.87
CA ILE A 167 -4.99 -9.16 17.25
C ILE A 167 -5.84 -8.11 16.53
N ILE A 168 -6.06 -8.28 15.22
CA ILE A 168 -6.91 -7.39 14.42
C ILE A 168 -8.34 -7.37 14.96
N LEU A 169 -8.93 -8.53 15.24
CA LEU A 169 -10.30 -8.62 15.78
C LEU A 169 -10.44 -7.92 17.15
N VAL A 170 -9.46 -8.09 18.04
CA VAL A 170 -9.44 -7.42 19.35
C VAL A 170 -9.30 -5.90 19.17
N CYS A 171 -8.40 -5.44 18.30
CA CYS A 171 -8.25 -4.02 18.00
C CYS A 171 -9.53 -3.39 17.45
N ILE A 172 -10.24 -4.11 16.56
CA ILE A 172 -11.54 -3.67 16.04
C ILE A 172 -12.57 -3.60 17.17
N ALA A 173 -12.66 -4.62 18.02
CA ALA A 173 -13.59 -4.63 19.14
C ALA A 173 -13.33 -3.48 20.13
N VAL A 174 -12.06 -3.24 20.50
CA VAL A 174 -11.65 -2.12 21.35
C VAL A 174 -11.96 -0.77 20.69
N GLY A 175 -11.70 -0.64 19.37
CA GLY A 175 -12.01 0.54 18.60
C GLY A 175 -13.51 0.84 18.54
N LEU A 176 -14.34 -0.18 18.32
CA LEU A 176 -15.80 -0.05 18.32
C LEU A 176 -16.31 0.32 19.72
N LEU A 177 -15.87 -0.35 20.78
CA LEU A 177 -16.25 -0.02 22.15
C LEU A 177 -15.92 1.43 22.49
N LYS A 178 -14.77 1.94 22.04
CA LYS A 178 -14.38 3.34 22.22
C LYS A 178 -15.32 4.30 21.47
N THR A 179 -15.71 3.98 20.25
CA THR A 179 -16.66 4.79 19.45
C THR A 179 -18.07 4.77 20.03
N PHE A 180 -18.50 3.63 20.58
CA PHE A 180 -19.83 3.43 21.16
C PHE A 180 -19.96 3.84 22.64
N MET A 181 -18.88 4.25 23.32
CA MET A 181 -18.95 4.89 24.65
C MET A 181 -18.91 6.42 24.49
N PRO A 182 -20.06 7.12 24.38
CA PRO A 182 -20.08 8.57 24.35
C PRO A 182 -20.02 9.05 25.80
N GLY A 183 -18.81 9.26 26.34
CA GLY A 183 -18.73 9.69 27.74
C GLY A 183 -17.37 9.68 28.41
N ARG A 184 -16.40 10.42 27.87
CA ARG A 184 -15.56 11.30 28.70
C ARG A 184 -14.87 12.35 27.82
N LYS A 185 -15.49 13.53 27.76
CA LYS A 185 -14.79 14.81 27.55
C LYS A 185 -13.55 14.81 28.44
N GLY A 186 -12.38 15.04 27.84
CA GLY A 186 -11.14 15.26 28.58
C GLY A 186 -9.90 14.82 27.84
N ASP A 187 -9.56 15.49 26.74
CA ASP A 187 -8.20 16.01 26.61
C ASP A 187 -8.27 17.37 25.86
N PRO A 188 -7.93 18.49 26.51
CA PRO A 188 -7.85 19.79 25.88
C PRO A 188 -6.48 20.00 25.23
N SER A 189 -6.49 20.71 24.08
CA SER A 189 -5.36 21.36 23.40
C SER A 189 -4.19 20.50 22.92
#